data_AF-A0A4Q5LG29-F1
#
_entry.id   AF-A0A4Q5LG29-F1
#
_cell.length_a   1.000
_cell.length_b   1.000
_cell.length_c   1.000
_cell.angle_alpha   90.00
_cell.angle_beta   90.00
_cell.angle_gamma   90.00
#
_symmetry.space_group_name_H-M   'P 1'
#
loop_
_entity.id
_entity.type
_entity.pdbx_description
1 polymer ?
#
loop_
_entity_poly.entity_id
_entity_poly.type
_entity_poly.pdbx_seq_one_letter_code
_entity_poly.pdbx_strand_id
1 'polypeptide(L)' 'MPSHPDRTRSALYLLLGTLLLVVQALRFPQFYSDWAANSLDTTRLVISMIGIVVALFMLRTGWRLRRTSRQNDVID' A
#
# COMPACT_ATOMS: atom_id res chain seq x y z
N MET A 1 0.00 7.02 29.40
CA MET A 1 -0.46 5.78 28.76
C MET A 1 0.64 5.33 27.80
N PRO A 2 1.27 4.16 27.99
CA PRO A 2 2.32 3.72 27.08
C PRO A 2 1.65 3.33 25.76
N SER A 3 1.85 4.12 24.72
CA SER A 3 1.41 3.80 23.37
C SER A 3 2.21 2.58 22.90
N HIS A 4 1.56 1.41 22.87
CA HIS A 4 2.14 0.16 22.36
C HIS A 4 2.82 0.44 21.00
N PRO A 5 4.16 0.28 20.89
CA PRO A 5 4.92 0.60 19.67
C PRO A 5 4.36 -0.07 18.41
N ASP A 6 3.69 -1.21 18.58
CA ASP A 6 3.11 -2.03 17.52
C ASP A 6 1.87 -1.38 16.87
N ARG A 7 1.06 -0.64 17.64
CA ARG A 7 -0.10 0.09 17.09
C ARG A 7 0.36 1.20 16.14
N THR A 8 1.37 1.98 16.53
CA THR A 8 1.92 3.07 15.71
C THR A 8 2.56 2.55 14.43
N ARG A 9 3.31 1.45 14.50
CA ARG A 9 3.90 0.80 13.31
C ARG A 9 2.83 0.28 12.35
N SER A 10 1.77 -0.36 12.87
CA SER A 10 0.67 -0.85 12.02
C SER A 10 -0.04 0.26 11.26
N ALA A 11 -0.27 1.41 11.90
CA ALA A 11 -0.89 2.59 11.28
C ALA A 11 0.00 3.19 10.19
N LEU A 12 1.33 3.24 10.42
CA LEU A 12 2.29 3.73 9.43
C LEU A 12 2.31 2.86 8.18
N TYR A 13 2.32 1.52 8.30
CA TYR A 13 2.27 0.63 7.13
C TYR A 13 0.96 0.74 6.35
N LEU A 14 -0.17 0.90 7.04
CA LEU A 14 -1.46 1.12 6.40
C LEU A 14 -1.51 2.47 5.67
N LEU A 15 -1.01 3.54 6.29
CA LEU A 15 -0.92 4.86 5.67
C LEU A 15 0.01 4.84 4.46
N LEU A 16 1.22 4.29 4.59
CA LEU A 16 2.18 4.19 3.47
C LEU A 16 1.61 3.37 2.32
N GLY A 17 1.01 2.20 2.59
CA GLY A 17 0.41 1.36 1.56
C GLY A 17 -0.77 2.06 0.86
N THR A 18 -1.61 2.77 1.61
CA THR A 18 -2.74 3.53 1.04
C THR A 18 -2.24 4.70 0.19
N LEU A 19 -1.23 5.43 0.66
CA LEU A 19 -0.67 6.59 -0.04
C LEU A 19 0.02 6.16 -1.33
N LEU A 20 0.76 5.03 -1.30
CA LEU A 20 1.29 4.38 -2.50
C LEU A 20 0.18 4.00 -3.48
N LEU A 21 -0.92 3.39 -3.02
CA LEU A 21 -2.05 3.06 -3.90
C LEU A 21 -2.68 4.30 -4.53
N VAL A 22 -2.84 5.39 -3.77
CA VAL A 22 -3.38 6.66 -4.28
C VAL A 22 -2.47 7.23 -5.36
N VAL A 23 -1.15 7.25 -5.14
CA VAL A 23 -0.18 7.70 -6.16
C VAL A 23 -0.28 6.86 -7.43
N GLN A 24 -0.43 5.54 -7.29
CA GLN A 24 -0.57 4.65 -8.43
C GLN A 24 -1.92 4.83 -9.15
N ALA A 25 -3.00 5.09 -8.43
CA ALA A 25 -4.30 5.41 -9.00
C ALA A 25 -4.27 6.73 -9.78
N LEU A 26 -3.56 7.75 -9.28
CA LEU A 26 -3.35 9.02 -10.00
C LEU A 26 -2.50 8.87 -11.27
N ARG A 27 -1.65 7.84 -11.34
CA ARG A 27 -0.87 7.53 -12.56
C ARG A 27 -1.65 6.73 -13.59
N PHE A 28 -2.73 6.07 -13.21
CA PHE A 28 -3.55 5.22 -14.09
C PHE A 28 -4.08 5.95 -15.34
N PRO A 29 -4.60 7.20 -15.26
CA PRO A 29 -5.05 7.96 -16.43
C PRO A 29 -3.92 8.23 -17.43
N GLN A 30 -2.70 8.44 -16.94
CA GLN A 30 -1.53 8.69 -17.79
C GLN A 30 -1.14 7.42 -18.57
N PHE A 31 -1.20 6.24 -17.94
CA PHE A 31 -0.99 4.99 -18.67
C PHE A 31 -2.06 4.75 -19.75
N TYR A 32 -3.30 5.16 -19.48
CA TYR A 32 -4.39 5.07 -20.45
C TYR A 32 -4.18 6.01 -21.65
N SER A 33 -3.75 7.26 -21.41
CA SER A 33 -3.42 8.19 -22.50
C SER A 33 -2.21 7.70 -23.32
N ASP A 34 -1.18 7.19 -22.65
CA ASP A 34 0.03 6.68 -23.31
C ASP A 34 -0.27 5.43 -24.15
N TRP A 35 -1.21 4.58 -23.70
CA TRP A 35 -1.74 3.46 -24.47
C TRP A 35 -2.47 3.93 -25.73
N ALA A 36 -3.38 4.90 -25.59
CA ALA A 36 -4.14 5.44 -26.71
C ALA A 36 -3.24 6.12 -27.75
N ALA A 37 -2.10 6.67 -27.32
CA ALA A 37 -1.10 7.31 -28.18
C ALA A 37 -0.10 6.32 -28.82
N ASN A 38 -0.23 5.00 -28.59
CA ASN A 38 0.77 3.98 -29.00
C ASN A 38 2.21 4.27 -28.50
N SER A 39 2.35 5.08 -27.45
CA SER A 39 3.63 5.47 -26.86
C SER A 39 3.82 4.82 -25.47
N LEU A 40 3.20 3.66 -25.27
CA LEU A 40 3.19 3.00 -23.98
C LEU A 40 4.59 2.45 -23.63
N ASP A 41 5.24 3.11 -22.69
CA ASP A 41 6.47 2.58 -22.10
C ASP A 41 6.15 1.40 -21.19
N THR A 42 6.41 0.20 -21.71
CA THR A 42 6.17 -1.07 -21.01
C THR A 42 7.00 -1.17 -19.73
N THR A 43 8.21 -0.61 -19.71
CA THR A 43 9.08 -0.61 -18.53
C THR A 43 8.43 0.18 -17.40
N ARG A 44 7.90 1.36 -17.74
CA ARG A 44 7.21 2.24 -16.78
C ARG A 44 5.93 1.59 -16.23
N LEU A 45 5.20 0.86 -17.07
CA LEU A 45 4.01 0.09 -16.66
C LEU A 45 4.38 -1.05 -15.71
N VAL A 46 5.44 -1.81 -15.99
CA VAL A 46 5.90 -2.91 -15.12
C VAL A 46 6.34 -2.40 -13.75
N ILE A 47 7.12 -1.30 -13.70
CA ILE A 47 7.53 -0.68 -12.43
C ILE A 47 6.30 -0.24 -11.62
N SER A 48 5.31 0.35 -12.31
CA SER A 48 4.04 0.74 -11.70
C SER A 48 3.29 -0.47 -11.11
N MET A 49 3.27 -1.59 -11.83
CA MET A 49 2.64 -2.82 -11.36
C MET A 49 3.33 -3.40 -10.12
N ILE A 50 4.67 -3.40 -10.08
CA ILE A 50 5.44 -3.77 -8.88
C ILE A 50 5.07 -2.86 -7.71
N GLY A 51 4.97 -1.55 -7.94
CA GLY A 51 4.54 -0.58 -6.93
C GLY A 51 3.17 -0.90 -6.33
N ILE A 52 2.20 -1.31 -7.16
CA ILE A 52 0.88 -1.74 -6.69
C ILE A 52 0.97 -3.00 -5.83
N VAL A 53 1.75 -4.00 -6.26
CA VAL A 53 1.94 -5.24 -5.49
C VAL A 53 2.56 -4.95 -4.13
N VAL A 54 3.58 -4.10 -4.06
CA VAL A 54 4.21 -3.67 -2.80
C VAL A 54 3.21 -2.92 -1.92
N ALA A 55 2.41 -2.03 -2.49
CA ALA A 55 1.39 -1.28 -1.76
C ALA A 55 0.33 -2.20 -1.12
N LEU A 56 -0.15 -3.18 -1.88
CA LEU A 56 -1.07 -4.22 -1.40
C LEU A 56 -0.42 -5.10 -0.33
N PHE A 57 0.87 -5.43 -0.49
CA PHE A 57 1.61 -6.20 0.51
C PHE A 57 1.73 -5.43 1.83
N MET A 58 2.05 -4.13 1.78
CA MET A 58 2.10 -3.24 2.95
C MET A 58 0.73 -3.09 3.64
N LEU A 59 -0.35 -2.97 2.87
CA LEU A 59 -1.71 -2.97 3.39
C LEU A 59 -2.05 -4.30 4.08
N ARG A 60 -1.68 -5.43 3.47
CA ARG A 60 -1.90 -6.77 4.02
C ARG A 60 -1.10 -6.99 5.31
N THR A 61 0.17 -6.59 5.36
CA THR A 61 1.01 -6.72 6.55
C THR A 61 0.54 -5.80 7.67
N GLY A 62 0.18 -4.55 7.36
CA GLY A 62 -0.43 -3.62 8.31
C GLY A 62 -1.75 -4.14 8.88
N TRP A 63 -2.61 -4.73 8.03
CA TRP A 63 -3.86 -5.35 8.48
C TRP A 63 -3.62 -6.56 9.38
N ARG A 64 -2.65 -7.42 9.03
CA ARG A 64 -2.29 -8.59 9.84
C ARG A 64 -1.77 -8.18 11.22
N LEU A 65 -0.87 -7.18 11.28
CA LEU A 65 -0.37 -6.63 12.53
C LEU A 65 -1.50 -6.09 13.41
N ARG A 66 -2.46 -5.37 12.81
CA ARG A 66 -3.63 -4.83 13.52
C ARG A 66 -4.52 -5.93 14.12
N ARG A 67 -4.66 -7.08 13.45
CA ARG A 67 -5.39 -8.24 14.00
C ARG A 67 -4.63 -8.92 15.15
N THR A 68 -3.32 -9.09 15.02
CA THR A 68 -2.48 -9.69 16.07
C THR A 68 -2.46 -8.82 17.33
N SER A 69 -2.32 -7.49 17.22
CA SER A 69 -2.38 -6.59 18.38
C SER A 69 -3.75 -6.60 19.07
N ARG A 70 -4.85 -6.76 18.32
CA ARG A 70 -6.20 -6.87 18.90
C ARG A 70 -6.42 -8.18 19.67
N GLN A 71 -5.64 -9.22 19.39
CA GLN A 71 -5.75 -10.52 20.04
C GLN A 71 -4.96 -10.56 21.36
N ASN A 72 -3.83 -9.84 21.45
CA ASN A 72 -3.08 -9.68 22.69
C ASN A 72 -3.84 -8.84 23.74
N ASP A 73 -4.56 -7.79 23.31
CA ASP A 73 -5.39 -6.95 24.20
C ASP A 73 -6.59 -7.69 24.83
N VAL A 74 -6.92 -8.92 24.42
CA VAL A 74 -8.06 -9.71 24.93
C VAL A 74 -7.63 -10.76 25.98
N ILE A 75 -6.33 -11.00 26.12
CA ILE A 75 -5.77 -12.05 26.99
C ILE A 75 -5.29 -11.48 28.35
N ASP A 76 -5.16 -10.15 28.48
CA ASP A 76 -4.99 -9.43 29.75
C ASP A 76 -6.34 -9.01 30.35
#